data_AF-A0A9P5BRI9-F1
#
_entry.id   AF-A0A9P5BRI9-F1
#
_cell.length_a   1.000
_cell.length_b   1.000
_cell.length_c   1.000
_cell.angle_alpha   90.00
_cell.angle_beta   90.00
_cell.angle_gamma   90.00
#
_symmetry.space_group_name_H-M   'P 1'
#
loop_
_entity.id
_entity.type
_entity.pdbx_description
1 polymer ?
#
loop_
_entity_poly.entity_id
_entity_poly.type
_entity_poly.pdbx_seq_one_letter_code
_entity_poly.pdbx_strand_id
1 'polypeptide(L)'
;MHFAGTELLTGLPEYRNGGLFVDMGVLNLRKDDLERGLQNYNEWVQRTGAKGVEVAPMFEPSDDVIVEWRGVTVGFLDMLCVEVNKALKTELGGNELTLAQLLEAGSWRGGREIAEINRPNTKEPPILIESDGTVF
;
A
#
# COMPACT_ATOMS: atom_id res chain seq x y z
N MET A 1 28.43 -14.94 3.12
CA MET A 1 27.76 -14.52 4.36
C MET A 1 26.40 -15.20 4.38
N HIS A 2 26.12 -16.05 5.37
CA HIS A 2 24.81 -16.72 5.50
C HIS A 2 24.05 -16.05 6.63
N PHE A 3 22.87 -15.53 6.33
CA PHE A 3 21.96 -14.95 7.31
C PHE A 3 20.90 -16.01 7.66
N ALA A 4 20.69 -16.26 8.94
CA ALA A 4 19.64 -17.16 9.43
C ALA A 4 18.33 -16.38 9.63
N GLY A 5 17.18 -17.04 9.48
CA GLY A 5 15.86 -16.43 9.73
C GLY A 5 15.33 -15.56 8.59
N THR A 6 15.88 -15.67 7.38
CA THR A 6 15.44 -14.89 6.21
C THR A 6 13.99 -15.16 5.82
N GLU A 7 13.49 -16.35 6.15
CA GLU A 7 12.11 -16.80 5.99
C GLU A 7 11.11 -16.14 6.95
N LEU A 8 11.61 -15.52 8.03
CA LEU A 8 10.81 -14.80 9.02
C LEU A 8 10.77 -13.29 8.77
N LEU A 9 11.48 -12.81 7.75
CA LEU A 9 11.44 -11.40 7.35
C LEU A 9 10.07 -11.09 6.75
N THR A 10 9.47 -9.97 7.16
CA THR A 10 8.18 -9.50 6.65
C THR A 10 8.35 -8.28 5.75
N GLY A 11 7.28 -7.93 5.03
CA GLY A 11 7.26 -6.76 4.16
C GLY A 11 7.24 -5.46 4.94
N LEU A 12 7.88 -4.42 4.38
CA LEU A 12 7.71 -3.07 4.87
C LEU A 12 6.28 -2.59 4.52
N PRO A 13 5.56 -1.99 5.47
CA PRO A 13 4.23 -1.45 5.23
C PRO A 13 4.33 -0.09 4.52
N GLU A 14 4.91 -0.07 3.34
CA GLU A 14 4.92 1.13 2.50
C GLU A 14 3.56 1.29 1.79
N TYR A 15 3.25 2.54 1.46
CA TYR A 15 2.01 2.94 0.77
C TYR A 15 1.82 2.24 -0.59
N ARG A 16 2.88 1.74 -1.22
CA ARG A 16 2.82 0.96 -2.47
C ARG A 16 2.26 -0.45 -2.25
N ASN A 17 2.67 -1.11 -1.17
CA ASN A 17 2.15 -2.43 -0.79
C ASN A 17 0.74 -2.31 -0.21
N GLY A 18 0.50 -1.32 0.66
CA GLY A 18 -0.80 -1.09 1.26
C GLY A 18 -1.85 -0.58 0.27
N GLY A 19 -1.42 0.18 -0.74
CA GLY A 19 -2.29 0.77 -1.75
C GLY A 19 -3.01 -0.28 -2.58
N LEU A 20 -2.31 -1.38 -2.87
CA LEU A 20 -2.87 -2.51 -3.60
C LEU A 20 -4.16 -3.05 -2.96
N PHE A 21 -4.17 -3.26 -1.64
CA PHE A 21 -5.34 -3.81 -0.95
C PHE A 21 -6.54 -2.85 -0.96
N VAL A 22 -6.29 -1.55 -0.98
CA VAL A 22 -7.33 -0.53 -1.06
C VAL A 22 -7.88 -0.42 -2.49
N ASP A 23 -7.00 -0.31 -3.49
CA ASP A 23 -7.41 -0.21 -4.90
C ASP A 23 -8.10 -1.48 -5.40
N MET A 24 -7.77 -2.65 -4.85
CA MET A 24 -8.44 -3.93 -5.15
C MET A 24 -9.71 -4.16 -4.32
N GLY A 25 -10.07 -3.24 -3.41
CA GLY A 25 -11.29 -3.31 -2.60
C GLY A 25 -11.26 -4.30 -1.44
N VAL A 26 -10.08 -4.86 -1.10
CA VAL A 26 -9.90 -5.73 0.08
C VAL A 26 -10.01 -4.92 1.37
N LEU A 27 -9.47 -3.70 1.35
CA LEU A 27 -9.57 -2.71 2.42
C LEU A 27 -10.34 -1.49 1.94
N ASN A 28 -11.14 -0.90 2.82
CA ASN A 28 -11.83 0.35 2.56
C ASN A 28 -11.71 1.25 3.79
N LEU A 29 -11.52 2.55 3.56
CA LEU A 29 -11.65 3.53 4.62
C LEU A 29 -13.08 3.55 5.16
N ARG A 30 -13.21 3.77 6.47
CA ARG A 30 -14.50 4.10 7.05
C ARG A 30 -14.98 5.42 6.46
N LYS A 31 -16.29 5.59 6.38
CA LYS A 31 -16.90 6.77 5.76
C LYS A 31 -16.40 8.07 6.41
N ASP A 32 -16.37 8.12 7.73
CA ASP A 32 -15.95 9.31 8.48
C ASP A 32 -14.46 9.62 8.26
N ASP A 33 -13.61 8.60 8.17
CA ASP A 33 -12.18 8.77 7.86
C ASP A 33 -11.97 9.23 6.42
N LEU A 34 -12.72 8.69 5.46
CA LEU A 34 -12.67 9.14 4.07
C LEU A 34 -13.03 10.62 3.96
N GLU A 35 -14.12 11.06 4.60
CA GLU A 35 -14.54 12.46 4.61
C GLU A 35 -13.48 13.37 5.27
N ARG A 36 -12.93 12.94 6.41
CA ARG A 36 -11.85 13.63 7.12
C ARG A 36 -10.59 13.76 6.27
N GLY A 37 -10.14 12.67 5.64
CA GLY A 37 -8.95 12.67 4.79
C GLY A 37 -9.09 13.55 3.56
N LEU A 38 -10.29 13.60 2.95
CA LEU A 38 -10.57 14.51 1.84
C LEU A 38 -10.56 15.97 2.27
N GLN A 39 -11.05 16.26 3.49
CA GLN A 39 -10.96 17.61 4.05
C GLN A 39 -9.50 18.02 4.29
N ASN A 40 -8.69 17.14 4.89
CA ASN A 40 -7.26 17.37 5.09
C ASN A 40 -6.54 17.68 3.77
N TYR A 41 -6.83 16.92 2.71
CA TYR A 41 -6.25 17.17 1.38
C TYR A 41 -6.59 18.58 0.87
N ASN A 42 -7.85 19.01 1.01
CA ASN A 42 -8.28 20.34 0.58
C ASN A 42 -7.55 21.44 1.37
N GLU A 43 -7.42 21.29 2.69
CA GLU A 43 -6.69 22.23 3.54
C GLU A 43 -5.20 22.29 3.17
N TRP A 44 -4.58 21.15 2.88
CA TRP A 44 -3.22 21.05 2.39
C TRP A 44 -3.03 21.76 1.04
N VAL A 45 -3.94 21.56 0.08
CA VAL A 45 -3.94 22.26 -1.21
C VAL A 45 -4.02 23.78 -1.02
N GLN A 46 -4.89 24.26 -0.14
CA GLN A 46 -5.02 25.70 0.15
C GLN A 46 -3.75 26.28 0.77
N ARG A 47 -3.10 25.53 1.69
CA ARG A 47 -1.88 25.97 2.38
C ARG A 47 -0.65 25.96 1.48
N THR A 48 -0.51 24.95 0.62
CA THR A 48 0.69 24.73 -0.20
C THR A 48 0.60 25.34 -1.60
N GLY A 49 -0.61 25.65 -2.07
CA GLY A 49 -0.86 26.05 -3.45
C GLY A 49 -0.68 24.90 -4.46
N ALA A 50 -0.65 23.65 -3.98
CA ALA A 50 -0.57 22.48 -4.84
C ALA A 50 -1.78 22.43 -5.79
N LYS A 51 -1.57 21.91 -7.01
CA LYS A 51 -2.68 21.69 -7.94
C LYS A 51 -3.38 20.40 -7.56
N GLY A 52 -4.66 20.48 -7.21
CA GLY A 52 -5.50 19.30 -6.92
C GLY A 52 -5.81 18.50 -8.18
N VAL A 53 -4.81 17.83 -8.75
CA VAL A 53 -4.93 17.10 -10.02
C VAL A 53 -5.74 15.82 -9.86
N GLU A 54 -5.43 15.03 -8.83
CA GLU A 54 -6.21 13.86 -8.42
C GLU A 54 -6.41 13.92 -6.91
N VAL A 55 -7.68 13.91 -6.48
CA VAL A 55 -8.05 14.05 -5.07
C VAL A 55 -8.05 12.67 -4.42
N ALA A 56 -7.27 12.51 -3.36
CA ALA A 56 -7.25 11.31 -2.53
C ALA A 56 -7.20 11.72 -1.05
N PRO A 57 -7.77 10.92 -0.14
CA PRO A 57 -7.74 11.22 1.29
C PRO A 57 -6.30 11.29 1.80
N MET A 58 -6.01 12.31 2.60
CA MET A 58 -4.67 12.60 3.11
C MET A 58 -4.62 12.58 4.63
N PHE A 59 -3.58 11.99 5.19
CA PHE A 59 -3.35 11.91 6.63
C PHE A 59 -1.88 12.09 6.98
N GLU A 60 -1.61 12.50 8.21
CA GLU A 60 -0.26 12.54 8.77
C GLU A 60 0.29 11.12 9.00
N PRO A 61 1.62 10.89 8.97
CA PRO A 61 2.20 9.56 9.16
C PRO A 61 1.85 8.93 10.52
N SER A 62 1.60 9.76 11.53
CA SER A 62 1.23 9.35 12.89
C SER A 62 -0.28 9.21 13.10
N ASP A 63 -1.11 9.50 12.11
CA ASP A 63 -2.56 9.33 12.20
C ASP A 63 -2.91 7.85 12.38
N ASP A 64 -3.91 7.57 13.23
CA ASP A 64 -4.37 6.21 13.50
C ASP A 64 -4.71 5.46 12.21
N VAL A 65 -5.29 6.13 11.21
CA VAL A 65 -5.60 5.53 9.91
C VAL A 65 -4.35 5.01 9.21
N ILE A 66 -3.25 5.77 9.23
CA ILE A 66 -1.99 5.37 8.60
C ILE A 66 -1.34 4.23 9.39
N VAL A 67 -1.31 4.33 10.71
CA VAL A 67 -0.72 3.29 11.57
C VAL A 67 -1.47 1.97 11.43
N GLU A 68 -2.81 2.01 11.46
CA GLU A 68 -3.65 0.84 11.27
C GLU A 68 -3.48 0.25 9.87
N TRP A 69 -3.56 1.08 8.83
CA TRP A 69 -3.39 0.64 7.44
C TRP A 69 -2.04 -0.05 7.23
N ARG A 70 -0.97 0.50 7.79
CA ARG A 70 0.37 -0.09 7.77
C ARG A 70 0.40 -1.42 8.50
N GLY A 71 -0.16 -1.48 9.72
CA GLY A 71 -0.21 -2.70 10.52
C GLY A 71 -0.96 -3.84 9.83
N VAL A 72 -2.14 -3.56 9.27
CA VAL A 72 -2.93 -4.58 8.56
C VAL A 72 -2.28 -5.00 7.25
N THR A 73 -1.59 -4.10 6.55
CA THR A 73 -0.86 -4.41 5.31
C THR A 73 0.19 -5.48 5.56
N VAL A 74 0.97 -5.40 6.65
CA VAL A 74 1.98 -6.43 6.99
C VAL A 74 1.34 -7.81 7.08
N GLY A 75 0.29 -7.96 7.89
CA GLY A 75 -0.39 -9.24 8.06
C GLY A 75 -1.06 -9.74 6.77
N PHE A 76 -1.58 -8.83 5.94
CA PHE A 76 -2.20 -9.18 4.67
C PHE A 76 -1.20 -9.64 3.63
N LEU A 77 0.06 -9.19 3.67
CA LEU A 77 1.11 -9.68 2.78
C LEU A 77 1.45 -11.15 3.06
N ASP A 78 1.49 -11.55 4.33
CA ASP A 78 1.66 -12.95 4.72
C ASP A 78 0.52 -13.82 4.19
N MET A 79 -0.72 -13.35 4.36
CA MET A 79 -1.91 -14.04 3.84
C MET A 79 -1.92 -14.10 2.31
N LEU A 80 -1.54 -13.01 1.64
CA LEU A 80 -1.47 -12.92 0.19
C LEU A 80 -0.46 -13.93 -0.37
N CYS A 81 0.69 -14.09 0.28
CA CYS A 81 1.71 -15.07 -0.13
C CYS A 81 1.13 -16.49 -0.18
N VAL A 82 0.39 -16.87 0.86
CA VAL A 82 -0.29 -18.17 0.94
C VAL A 82 -1.31 -18.32 -0.19
N GLU A 83 -2.15 -17.32 -0.42
CA GLU A 83 -3.20 -17.39 -1.45
C GLU A 83 -2.63 -17.38 -2.88
N VAL A 84 -1.57 -16.63 -3.14
CA VAL A 84 -0.89 -16.63 -4.45
C VAL A 84 -0.24 -17.97 -4.74
N ASN A 85 0.43 -18.59 -3.75
CA ASN A 85 1.01 -19.93 -3.92
C ASN A 85 -0.06 -21.00 -4.17
N LYS A 86 -1.23 -20.89 -3.53
CA LYS A 86 -2.37 -21.76 -3.83
C LYS A 86 -2.89 -21.55 -5.25
N ALA A 87 -3.06 -20.29 -5.67
CA ALA A 87 -3.60 -19.93 -6.97
C ALA A 87 -2.68 -20.34 -8.13
N LEU A 88 -1.36 -20.21 -7.95
CA LEU A 88 -0.35 -20.49 -8.97
C LEU A 88 0.27 -21.89 -8.84
N LYS A 89 -0.35 -22.79 -8.08
CA LYS A 89 0.22 -24.11 -7.76
C LYS A 89 0.59 -24.92 -9.01
N THR A 90 -0.19 -24.80 -10.07
CA THR A 90 0.03 -25.54 -11.34
C THR A 90 1.21 -24.95 -12.09
N GLU A 91 1.28 -23.63 -12.15
CA GLU A 91 2.27 -22.82 -12.86
C GLU A 91 3.64 -22.91 -12.20
N LEU A 92 3.67 -23.02 -10.87
CA LEU A 92 4.90 -23.15 -10.10
C LEU A 92 5.49 -24.56 -10.12
N GLY A 93 4.78 -25.55 -10.70
CA GLY A 93 5.30 -26.92 -10.87
C GLY A 93 5.69 -27.60 -9.57
N GLY A 94 4.96 -27.30 -8.48
CA GLY A 94 5.25 -27.83 -7.13
C GLY A 94 6.23 -26.98 -6.30
N ASN A 95 6.71 -25.85 -6.82
CA ASN A 95 7.45 -24.86 -6.04
C ASN A 95 6.49 -23.86 -5.38
N GLU A 96 7.01 -23.07 -4.44
CA GLU A 96 6.32 -21.96 -3.79
C GLU A 96 7.19 -20.69 -3.88
N LEU A 97 6.55 -19.56 -4.12
CA LEU A 97 7.13 -18.24 -3.99
C LEU A 97 7.37 -17.91 -2.51
N THR A 98 8.54 -17.36 -2.20
CA THR A 98 8.81 -16.77 -0.89
C THR A 98 8.12 -15.41 -0.75
N LEU A 99 7.91 -14.95 0.49
CA LEU A 99 7.37 -13.62 0.73
C LEU A 99 8.23 -12.53 0.08
N ALA A 100 9.57 -12.64 0.14
CA ALA A 100 10.46 -11.69 -0.53
C ALA A 100 10.24 -11.63 -2.05
N GLN A 101 10.02 -12.77 -2.71
CA GLN A 101 9.72 -12.82 -4.14
C GLN A 101 8.36 -12.18 -4.47
N LEU A 102 7.37 -12.40 -3.60
CA LEU A 102 6.05 -11.78 -3.72
C LEU A 102 6.11 -10.25 -3.52
N LEU A 103 6.93 -9.77 -2.59
CA LEU A 103 7.03 -8.33 -2.29
C LEU A 103 7.66 -7.56 -3.46
N GLU A 104 8.81 -8.02 -3.96
CA GLU A 104 9.56 -7.33 -5.01
C GLU A 104 8.82 -7.31 -6.35
N ALA A 105 8.26 -8.46 -6.77
CA ALA A 105 7.66 -8.62 -8.10
C ALA A 105 6.12 -8.56 -8.10
N GLY A 106 5.47 -8.78 -6.95
CA GLY A 106 4.02 -8.83 -6.81
C GLY A 106 3.46 -7.52 -6.27
N SER A 107 3.41 -7.38 -4.95
CA SER A 107 2.63 -6.30 -4.31
C SER A 107 3.17 -4.91 -4.65
N TRP A 108 4.48 -4.74 -4.71
CA TRP A 108 5.10 -3.44 -4.94
C TRP A 108 4.93 -2.95 -6.38
N ARG A 109 5.27 -3.81 -7.35
CA ARG A 109 5.13 -3.50 -8.77
C ARG A 109 3.66 -3.45 -9.18
N GLY A 110 2.86 -4.44 -8.78
CA GLY A 110 1.43 -4.49 -9.07
C GLY A 110 0.69 -3.29 -8.46
N GLY A 111 1.03 -2.91 -7.23
CA GLY A 111 0.47 -1.72 -6.59
C GLY A 111 0.77 -0.43 -7.36
N ARG A 112 1.97 -0.29 -7.93
CA ARG A 112 2.29 0.86 -8.82
C ARG A 112 1.53 0.83 -10.14
N GLU A 113 1.46 -0.33 -10.78
CA GLU A 113 0.76 -0.47 -12.06
C GLU A 113 -0.74 -0.14 -11.88
N ILE A 114 -1.35 -0.60 -10.79
CA ILE A 114 -2.74 -0.29 -10.46
C ILE A 114 -2.91 1.19 -10.10
N ALA A 115 -1.99 1.78 -9.32
CA ALA A 115 -2.02 3.21 -9.03
C ALA A 115 -1.93 4.05 -10.31
N GLU A 116 -1.10 3.66 -11.28
CA GLU A 116 -1.01 4.33 -12.58
C GLU A 116 -2.28 4.19 -13.42
N ILE A 117 -2.97 3.04 -13.34
CA ILE A 117 -4.26 2.85 -14.03
C ILE A 117 -5.36 3.70 -13.38
N ASN A 118 -5.45 3.70 -12.05
CA ASN A 118 -6.52 4.37 -11.31
C ASN A 118 -6.30 5.89 -11.22
N ARG A 119 -5.04 6.33 -11.20
CA ARG A 119 -4.60 7.70 -10.98
C ARG A 119 -3.50 8.06 -12.01
N PRO A 120 -3.84 8.15 -13.31
CA PRO A 120 -2.84 8.29 -14.37
C PRO A 120 -2.05 9.61 -14.34
N ASN A 121 -2.60 10.65 -13.70
CA ASN A 121 -1.93 11.95 -13.66
C ASN A 121 -0.88 12.03 -12.54
N THR A 122 -1.16 11.42 -11.38
CA THR A 122 -0.27 11.48 -10.20
C THR A 122 0.49 10.17 -9.95
N LYS A 123 -0.10 9.02 -10.30
CA LYS A 123 0.40 7.66 -10.03
C LYS A 123 0.61 7.41 -8.53
N GLU A 124 -0.12 8.16 -7.73
CA GLU A 124 -0.06 8.15 -6.27
C GLU A 124 -0.91 7.02 -5.68
N PRO A 125 -0.62 6.61 -4.44
CA PRO A 125 -1.46 5.64 -3.73
C PRO A 125 -2.89 6.15 -3.50
N PRO A 126 -3.84 5.25 -3.18
CA PRO A 126 -5.22 5.60 -2.87
C PRO A 126 -5.41 6.38 -1.56
N ILE A 127 -4.40 6.39 -0.69
CA ILE A 127 -4.35 7.16 0.55
C ILE A 127 -3.00 7.90 0.56
N LEU A 128 -3.05 9.22 0.69
CA LEU A 128 -1.88 10.08 0.71
C LEU A 128 -1.37 10.26 2.13
N ILE A 129 -0.05 10.31 2.26
CA ILE A 129 0.62 10.62 3.51
C ILE A 129 1.22 12.02 3.37
N GLU A 130 0.84 12.94 4.25
CA GLU A 130 1.51 14.23 4.37
C GLU A 130 2.92 13.98 4.92
N SER A 131 3.93 13.95 4.06
CA SER A 131 5.32 13.73 4.46
C SER A 131 6.20 14.83 3.91
N ASP A 132 7.10 15.33 4.75
CA ASP A 132 8.19 16.23 4.37
C ASP A 132 9.43 15.46 3.85
N GLY A 133 9.30 14.14 3.68
CA GLY A 133 10.38 13.25 3.24
C GLY A 133 11.25 12.70 4.38
N THR A 134 10.95 13.01 5.64
CA THR A 134 11.68 12.47 6.80
C THR A 134 11.10 11.17 7.34
N VAL A 135 9.87 10.82 6.93
CA VAL A 135 9.17 9.60 7.36
C VAL A 135 8.75 8.79 6.13
N PHE A 136 9.19 7.53 6.08
CA PHE A 136 8.87 6.53 5.06
C PHE A 136 7.61 5.75 5.42
#